data_AF-A0A7U6Y4F9-F1
#
_entry.id   AF-A0A7U6Y4F9-F1
#
_cell.length_a   1.000
_cell.length_b   1.000
_cell.length_c   1.000
_cell.angle_alpha   90.00
_cell.angle_beta   90.00
_cell.angle_gamma   90.00
#
_symmetry.space_group_name_H-M   'P 1'
#
loop_
_entity.id
_entity.type
_entity.pdbx_description
1 polymer ?
#
loop_
_entity_poly.entity_id
_entity_poly.type
_entity_poly.pdbx_seq_one_letter_code
_entity_poly.pdbx_strand_id
1 'polypeptide(L)' 'MGYPLFDSEFTNWQGDLETRLKEGFGRSIRDLGVEGKTLLDHYYAGVSVFGMLDEITRQHRLSRFG' A
#
# COMPACT_ATOMS: atom_id res chain seq x y z
N MET A 1 -1.64 7.19 19.86
CA MET A 1 -2.71 7.73 19.01
C MET A 1 -3.60 6.58 18.58
N GLY A 2 -4.92 6.66 18.79
CA GLY A 2 -5.87 5.72 18.21
C GLY A 2 -6.26 6.21 16.82
N TYR A 3 -6.17 5.34 15.82
CA TYR A 3 -6.64 5.66 14.47
C TYR A 3 -8.17 5.77 14.48
N PRO A 4 -8.78 6.78 13.84
CA PRO A 4 -10.23 6.88 13.75
C PRO A 4 -10.82 5.56 13.22
N LEU A 5 -11.90 5.10 13.86
CA LEU A 5 -12.51 3.78 13.64
C LEU A 5 -12.93 3.53 12.18
N PHE A 6 -13.11 4.61 11.40
CA PHE A 6 -13.34 4.57 9.95
C PHE A 6 -12.66 5.79 9.30
N ASP A 7 -11.52 5.55 8.66
CA ASP A 7 -10.86 6.53 7.81
C ASP A 7 -11.12 6.16 6.35
N SER A 8 -12.14 6.80 5.77
CA SER A 8 -12.53 6.57 4.37
C SER A 8 -11.42 6.98 3.40
N GLU A 9 -10.61 7.96 3.77
CA GLU A 9 -9.47 8.39 2.97
C GLU A 9 -8.35 7.35 3.00
N PHE A 10 -8.06 6.76 4.17
CA PHE A 10 -7.16 5.61 4.27
C PHE A 10 -7.66 4.41 3.46
N THR A 11 -8.96 4.11 3.53
CA THR A 11 -9.55 2.99 2.78
C THR A 11 -9.40 3.19 1.27
N ASN A 12 -9.64 4.41 0.78
CA ASN A 12 -9.44 4.77 -0.62
C ASN A 12 -7.96 4.67 -1.01
N TRP A 13 -7.07 5.24 -0.19
CA TRP A 13 -5.63 5.19 -0.40
C TRP A 13 -5.10 3.74 -0.48
N GLN A 14 -5.58 2.87 0.41
CA GLN A 14 -5.23 1.44 0.42
C GLN A 14 -5.78 0.71 -0.82
N GLY A 15 -7.02 0.99 -1.22
CA GLY A 15 -7.62 0.42 -2.43
C GLY A 15 -6.88 0.83 -3.71
N ASP A 16 -6.41 2.08 -3.76
CA ASP A 16 -5.60 2.61 -4.84
C ASP A 16 -4.23 1.92 -4.95
N LEU A 17 -3.60 1.64 -3.81
CA LEU A 17 -2.36 0.88 -3.73
C LEU A 17 -2.54 -0.57 -4.19
N GLU A 18 -3.60 -1.23 -3.70
CA GLU A 18 -3.95 -2.60 -4.05
C GLU A 18 -4.20 -2.76 -5.56
N THR A 19 -4.93 -1.82 -6.17
CA THR A 19 -5.19 -1.81 -7.61
C THR A 19 -3.89 -1.73 -8.41
N ARG A 20 -2.99 -0.81 -8.04
CA ARG A 20 -1.71 -0.63 -8.73
C ARG A 20 -0.77 -1.83 -8.59
N LEU A 21 -0.75 -2.48 -7.42
CA LEU A 21 0.02 -3.70 -7.20
C LEU A 21 -0.49 -4.85 -8.08
N LYS A 22 -1.81 -4.99 -8.19
CA LYS A 22 -2.44 -6.02 -9.04
C LYS A 22 -2.16 -5.78 -10.52
N GLU A 23 -2.42 -4.56 -11.00
CA GLU A 23 -2.26 -4.21 -12.41
C GLU A 23 -0.78 -4.23 -12.84
N GLY A 24 0.13 -3.73 -11.99
CA GLY A 24 1.55 -3.65 -12.31
C GLY A 24 2.33 -4.94 -12.11
N PHE A 25 1.96 -5.74 -11.10
CA PHE A 25 2.81 -6.83 -10.59
C PHE A 25 2.05 -8.12 -10.28
N GLY A 26 0.71 -8.14 -10.39
CA GLY A 26 -0.12 -9.31 -10.05
C GLY A 26 0.09 -9.79 -8.63
N ARG A 27 0.27 -8.85 -7.72
CA ARG A 27 0.40 -9.09 -6.28
C ARG A 27 -0.62 -8.24 -5.54
N SER A 28 -1.09 -8.74 -4.41
CA SER A 28 -1.83 -7.95 -3.43
C SER A 28 -0.94 -7.55 -2.26
N ILE A 29 -1.38 -6.56 -1.49
CA ILE A 29 -0.80 -6.22 -0.19
C ILE A 29 -0.68 -7.47 0.70
N ARG A 30 -1.72 -8.32 0.69
CA ARG A 30 -1.78 -9.54 1.48
C ARG A 30 -0.75 -10.59 1.03
N ASP A 31 -0.57 -10.78 -0.28
CA ASP A 31 0.39 -11.75 -0.81
C ASP A 31 1.84 -11.37 -0.47
N LEU A 32 2.09 -10.06 -0.36
CA LEU A 32 3.38 -9.50 0.01
C LEU A 32 3.60 -9.49 1.53
N GLY A 33 2.60 -9.86 2.34
CA GLY A 33 2.71 -9.89 3.79
C GLY A 33 2.85 -8.49 4.41
N VAL A 34 2.38 -7.45 3.73
CA VAL A 34 2.45 -6.07 4.25
C VAL A 34 1.41 -5.89 5.35
N GLU A 35 1.89 -5.58 6.56
CA GLU A 35 1.03 -5.41 7.72
C GLU A 35 0.17 -4.14 7.62
N GLY A 36 -1.10 -4.25 8.05
CA GLY A 36 -2.02 -3.10 8.05
C GLY A 36 -1.54 -1.94 8.91
N LYS A 37 -0.82 -2.22 10.01
CA LYS A 37 -0.19 -1.18 10.84
C LYS A 37 0.87 -0.39 10.06
N THR A 38 1.71 -1.07 9.29
CA THR A 38 2.72 -0.42 8.44
C THR A 38 2.05 0.52 7.43
N LEU A 39 0.94 0.12 6.83
CA LEU A 39 0.18 0.97 5.91
C LEU A 39 -0.38 2.20 6.61
N LEU A 40 -0.98 2.04 7.80
CA LEU A 40 -1.51 3.14 8.59
C LEU A 40 -0.40 4.13 8.98
N ASP A 41 0.74 3.63 9.46
CA ASP A 41 1.87 4.47 9.87
C ASP A 41 2.39 5.32 8.70
N HIS A 42 2.47 4.75 7.48
CA HIS A 42 2.89 5.49 6.28
C HIS A 42 1.83 6.50 5.82
N TYR A 43 0.55 6.11 5.84
CA TYR A 43 -0.55 6.99 5.49
C TYR A 43 -0.58 8.23 6.38
N TYR A 44 -0.52 8.06 7.71
CA TYR A 44 -0.51 9.19 8.66
C TYR A 44 0.82 9.96 8.67
N ALA A 45 1.91 9.37 8.16
CA ALA A 45 3.14 10.10 7.86
C ALA A 45 3.07 10.93 6.57
N GLY A 46 1.94 10.90 5.84
CA GLY A 46 1.74 11.67 4.61
C GLY A 46 2.35 11.01 3.37
N VAL A 47 2.65 9.72 3.41
CA VAL A 47 3.21 8.99 2.26
C VAL A 47 2.12 8.82 1.20
N SER A 48 2.45 9.19 -0.04
CA SER A 48 1.55 9.01 -1.17
C SER A 48 1.45 7.54 -1.57
N VAL A 49 0.38 7.17 -2.28
CA VAL A 49 0.20 5.82 -2.84
C VAL A 49 1.41 5.42 -3.70
N PHE A 50 1.94 6.33 -4.51
CA PHE A 50 3.10 6.08 -5.37
C PHE A 50 4.38 5.86 -4.55
N GLY A 51 4.58 6.61 -3.46
CA GLY A 51 5.71 6.41 -2.56
C GLY A 51 5.66 5.05 -1.88
N MET A 52 4.48 4.64 -1.39
CA MET A 52 4.32 3.30 -0.80
C MET A 52 4.51 2.19 -1.84
N LEU A 53 4.01 2.38 -3.07
CA LEU A 53 4.20 1.43 -4.15
C LEU A 53 5.69 1.24 -4.48
N ASP A 54 6.46 2.33 -4.59
CA ASP A 54 7.91 2.27 -4.81
C ASP A 54 8.63 1.53 -3.66
N GLU A 55 8.27 1.84 -2.42
CA GLU A 55 8.83 1.17 -1.23
C GLU A 55 8.56 -0.35 -1.25
N ILE A 56 7.31 -0.76 -1.46
CA ILE A 56 6.92 -2.17 -1.52
C ILE A 56 7.64 -2.88 -2.66
N THR A 57 7.64 -2.30 -3.86
CA THR A 57 8.27 -2.93 -5.04
C THR A 57 9.77 -3.09 -4.87
N ARG A 58 10.44 -2.12 -4.25
CA ARG A 58 11.86 -2.18 -3.90
C ARG A 58 12.14 -3.25 -2.84
N GLN A 59 11.37 -3.29 -1.76
CA GLN A 59 11.55 -4.26 -0.67
C GLN A 59 11.34 -5.70 -1.16
N HIS A 60 10.33 -5.93 -1.99
CA HIS A 60 9.96 -7.25 -2.49
C HIS A 60 10.61 -7.60 -3.84
N ARG A 61 11.47 -6.73 -4.38
CA ARG A 61 12.15 -6.89 -5.68
C ARG A 61 11.19 -7.24 -6.82
N LEU A 62 10.04 -6.57 -6.84
CA LEU A 62 9.00 -6.83 -7.84
C LEU A 62 9.43 -6.26 -9.18
N SER A 63 9.15 -7.02 -10.25
CA SER A 63 9.33 -6.57 -11.63
C SER A 63 7.98 -6.39 -12.28
N ARG A 64 7.78 -5.27 -12.96
CA ARG A 64 6.51 -4.95 -13.61
C ARG A 64 6.21 -5.98 -14.70
N PHE A 65 4.95 -6.35 -14.84
CA PHE A 65 4.53 -7.10 -16.02
C PHE A 65 4.62 -6.23 -17.27
N GLY A 66 5.10 -6.84 -18.35
CA GLY A 66 5.16 -6.24 -19.69
C GLY A 66 3.83 -6.30 -20.40
#